data_AF-A0A974GVA2-F1
#
_entry.id   AF-A0A974GVA2-F1
#
_cell.length_a   1.000
_cell.length_b   1.000
_cell.length_c   1.000
_cell.angle_alpha   90.00
_cell.angle_beta   90.00
_cell.angle_gamma   90.00
#
_symmetry.space_group_name_H-M   'P 1'
#
loop_
_entity.id
_entity.type
_entity.pdbx_description
1 polymer ?
#
loop_
_entity_poly.entity_id
_entity_poly.type
_entity_poly.pdbx_seq_one_letter_code
_entity_poly.pdbx_strand_id
1 'polypeptide(L)'
;MEEKKEYRIKVQGQLIPVTEEVYLTYYRMKRRELHLEEKDTAHGVFYYSAMDTEEINGEDAIPDRTSPRLEDMVMDKLVAEKLHQCLAQLTKEEQELIFTLFFQNKSEHQVSRETGIAQKTIHNRKVRVLARLKKLIEK
;
A
#
# COMPACT_ATOMS: atom_id res chain seq x y z
N MET A 1 41.13 45.82 32.47
CA MET A 1 40.89 44.47 33.03
C MET A 1 39.48 44.10 32.63
N GLU A 2 39.31 43.23 31.64
CA GLU A 2 37.99 42.83 31.16
C GLU A 2 37.34 41.90 32.19
N GLU A 3 36.17 42.29 32.68
CA GLU A 3 35.37 41.47 33.59
C GLU A 3 35.01 40.16 32.88
N LYS A 4 35.53 39.03 33.39
CA LYS A 4 35.13 37.71 32.93
C LYS A 4 33.65 37.52 33.26
N LYS A 5 32.79 37.66 32.25
CA LYS A 5 31.35 37.39 32.38
C LYS A 5 31.16 35.94 32.78
N GLU A 6 30.58 35.71 33.95
CA GLU A 6 30.18 34.37 34.39
C GLU A 6 28.90 33.96 33.68
N TYR A 7 29.00 33.00 32.76
CA TYR A 7 27.84 32.43 32.08
C TYR A 7 27.23 31.31 32.92
N ARG A 8 25.90 31.30 33.08
CA ARG A 8 25.17 30.31 33.88
C ARG A 8 23.93 29.82 33.12
N ILE A 9 23.62 28.53 33.22
CA ILE A 9 22.40 27.92 32.65
C ILE A 9 21.59 27.28 33.78
N LYS A 10 20.26 27.28 33.65
CA LYS A 10 19.35 26.62 34.59
C LYS A 10 19.03 25.20 34.13
N VAL A 11 19.42 24.20 34.92
CA VAL A 11 19.10 22.77 34.68
C VAL A 11 18.36 22.24 35.90
N GLN A 12 17.15 21.70 35.71
CA GLN A 12 16.31 21.13 36.78
C GLN A 12 16.15 22.05 38.01
N GLY A 13 16.11 23.38 37.79
CA GLY A 13 15.96 24.36 38.86
C GLY A 13 17.26 24.94 39.41
N GLN A 14 18.42 24.33 39.15
CA GLN A 14 19.73 24.77 39.64
C GLN A 14 20.50 25.59 38.60
N LEU A 15 21.26 26.60 39.05
CA LEU A 15 22.13 27.41 38.20
C LEU A 15 23.53 26.80 38.14
N ILE A 16 23.93 26.36 36.96
CA ILE A 16 25.23 25.74 36.70
C ILE A 16 26.10 26.73 35.91
N PRO A 17 27.31 27.09 36.38
CA PRO A 17 28.25 27.90 35.62
C PRO A 17 28.78 27.11 34.41
N VAL A 18 28.84 27.76 33.25
CA VAL A 18 29.24 27.15 31.99
C VAL A 18 30.17 28.06 31.20
N THR A 19 30.79 27.53 30.16
CA THR A 19 31.55 28.34 29.20
C THR A 19 30.62 29.18 28.32
N GLU A 20 31.14 30.25 27.74
CA GLU A 20 30.41 31.11 26.80
C GLU A 20 29.84 30.33 25.62
N GLU A 21 30.63 29.41 25.06
CA GLU A 21 30.20 28.57 23.93
C GLU A 21 28.97 27.75 24.27
N VAL A 22 28.99 27.08 25.43
CA VAL A 22 27.87 26.26 25.93
C VAL A 22 26.64 27.13 26.18
N TYR A 23 26.81 28.31 26.79
CA TYR A 23 25.73 29.28 27.01
C TYR A 23 25.07 29.71 25.69
N LEU A 24 25.87 30.12 24.71
CA LEU A 24 25.36 30.54 23.41
C LEU A 24 24.65 29.39 22.68
N THR A 25 25.20 28.17 22.70
CA THR A 25 24.55 27.01 22.06
C THR A 25 23.22 26.66 22.72
N TYR A 26 23.14 26.67 24.05
CA TYR A 26 21.93 26.34 24.80
C TYR A 26 20.78 27.30 24.45
N TYR A 27 21.04 28.61 24.48
CA TYR A 27 20.02 29.60 24.16
C TYR A 27 19.68 29.67 22.67
N ARG A 28 20.63 29.37 21.77
CA ARG A 28 20.34 29.22 20.33
C ARG A 28 19.39 28.06 20.07
N MET A 29 19.62 26.89 20.68
CA MET A 29 18.74 25.72 20.55
C MET A 29 17.35 26.04 21.11
N LYS A 30 17.28 26.62 22.31
CA LYS A 30 16.01 27.03 22.93
C LYS A 30 15.23 28.02 22.07
N ARG A 31 15.89 28.99 21.44
CA ARG A 31 15.21 29.95 20.55
C ARG A 31 14.71 29.28 19.27
N ARG A 32 15.44 28.30 18.73
CA ARG A 32 15.01 27.52 17.57
C ARG A 32 13.76 26.69 17.89
N GLU A 33 13.74 26.01 19.03
CA GLU A 33 12.56 25.24 19.49
C GLU A 33 11.34 26.15 19.62
N LEU A 34 11.48 27.27 20.33
CA LEU A 34 10.39 28.23 20.51
C LEU A 34 9.90 28.81 19.17
N HIS A 35 10.81 29.08 18.23
CA HIS A 35 10.43 29.55 16.90
C HIS A 35 9.62 28.52 16.10
N LEU A 36 9.92 27.22 16.24
CA LEU A 36 9.14 26.16 15.61
C LEU A 36 7.74 26.09 16.22
N GLU A 37 7.61 26.15 17.54
CA GLU A 37 6.31 26.18 18.22
C GLU A 37 5.48 27.42 17.85
N GLU A 38 6.11 28.61 17.82
CA GLU A 38 5.48 29.86 17.38
C GLU A 38 4.94 29.72 15.95
N LYS A 39 5.73 29.11 15.06
CA LYS A 39 5.38 28.88 13.66
C LYS A 39 4.23 27.88 13.52
N ASP A 40 4.30 26.75 14.23
CA ASP A 40 3.26 25.73 14.22
C ASP A 40 1.94 26.30 14.73
N THR A 41 1.98 27.10 15.80
CA THR A 41 0.80 27.79 16.35
C THR A 41 0.25 28.81 15.37
N ALA A 42 1.11 29.63 14.74
CA ALA A 42 0.69 30.65 13.77
C ALA A 42 0.05 30.06 12.51
N HIS A 43 0.49 28.86 12.11
CA HIS A 43 -0.08 28.12 10.98
C HIS A 43 -1.21 27.16 11.37
N GLY A 44 -1.57 27.08 12.66
CA GLY A 44 -2.61 26.18 13.15
C GLY A 44 -2.28 24.71 12.92
N VAL A 45 -1.02 24.33 13.01
CA VAL A 45 -0.58 22.94 12.91
C VAL A 45 -1.00 22.20 14.17
N PHE A 46 -1.62 21.04 14.01
CA PHE A 46 -1.97 20.14 15.10
C PHE A 46 -1.73 18.68 14.68
N TYR A 47 -1.58 17.81 15.67
CA TYR A 47 -1.36 16.39 15.44
C TYR A 47 -2.65 15.70 14.99
N TYR A 48 -2.54 14.64 14.18
CA TYR A 48 -3.70 13.85 13.78
C TYR A 48 -4.45 13.25 14.97
N SER A 49 -3.74 12.92 16.06
CA SER A 49 -4.33 12.46 17.31
C SER A 49 -5.28 13.49 17.97
N ALA A 50 -5.20 14.77 17.59
CA ALA A 50 -6.17 15.76 18.04
C ALA A 50 -7.55 15.59 17.39
N MET A 51 -7.66 14.76 16.33
CA MET A 51 -8.92 14.34 15.71
C MET A 51 -9.41 12.97 16.21
N ASP A 52 -8.76 12.37 17.21
CA ASP A 52 -9.22 11.12 17.80
C ASP A 52 -10.63 11.27 18.39
N THR A 53 -11.42 10.21 18.25
CA THR A 53 -12.73 10.05 18.90
C THR A 53 -12.68 8.83 19.82
N GLU A 54 -13.73 8.59 20.61
CA GLU A 54 -13.77 7.39 21.47
C GLU A 54 -13.68 6.06 20.68
N GLU A 55 -14.03 6.08 19.39
CA GLU A 55 -14.13 4.88 18.55
C GLU A 55 -13.06 4.81 17.44
N ILE A 56 -12.51 5.94 17.00
CA ILE A 56 -11.68 6.03 15.79
C ILE A 56 -10.48 6.94 16.02
N ASN A 57 -9.29 6.54 15.57
CA ASN A 57 -8.11 7.39 15.57
C ASN A 57 -8.21 8.42 14.43
N GLY A 58 -7.75 9.64 14.66
CA GLY A 58 -7.77 10.72 13.68
C GLY A 58 -6.95 10.42 12.42
N GLU A 59 -5.94 9.55 12.53
CA GLU A 59 -5.17 9.05 11.39
C GLU A 59 -5.99 8.13 10.46
N ASP A 60 -6.97 7.40 10.99
CA ASP A 60 -7.83 6.50 10.20
C ASP A 60 -8.77 7.26 9.26
N ALA A 61 -9.02 8.54 9.55
CA ALA A 61 -9.80 9.43 8.67
C ALA A 61 -9.07 9.77 7.37
N ILE A 62 -7.75 9.51 7.29
CA ILE A 62 -6.94 9.79 6.11
C ILE A 62 -7.00 8.58 5.18
N PRO A 63 -7.59 8.70 3.98
CA PRO A 63 -7.73 7.56 3.10
C PRO A 63 -6.38 7.14 2.50
N ASP A 64 -6.01 5.87 2.67
CA ASP A 64 -4.91 5.28 1.92
C ASP A 64 -5.33 5.06 0.46
N ARG A 65 -4.70 5.81 -0.45
CA ARG A 65 -4.96 5.74 -1.90
C ARG A 65 -4.16 4.65 -2.59
N THR A 66 -3.20 4.03 -1.90
CA THR A 66 -2.35 2.97 -2.44
C THR A 66 -2.93 1.58 -2.17
N SER A 67 -3.65 1.43 -1.05
CA SER A 67 -4.33 0.18 -0.72
C SER A 67 -5.53 -0.05 -1.64
N PRO A 68 -5.73 -1.30 -2.13
CA PRO A 68 -6.94 -1.64 -2.88
C PRO A 68 -8.16 -1.54 -1.97
N ARG A 69 -9.30 -1.13 -2.52
CA ARG A 69 -10.54 -1.07 -1.76
C ARG A 69 -10.98 -2.47 -1.38
N LEU A 70 -11.49 -2.62 -0.15
CA LEU A 70 -12.01 -3.89 0.34
C LEU A 70 -13.16 -4.42 -0.54
N GLU A 71 -14.02 -3.52 -1.03
CA GLU A 71 -15.12 -3.89 -1.92
C GLU A 71 -14.59 -4.53 -3.21
N ASP A 72 -13.57 -3.93 -3.82
CA ASP A 72 -12.95 -4.44 -5.05
C ASP A 72 -12.30 -5.82 -4.80
N MET A 73 -11.57 -5.97 -3.69
CA MET A 73 -10.99 -7.28 -3.31
C MET A 73 -12.06 -8.37 -3.13
N VAL A 74 -13.18 -8.04 -2.47
CA VAL A 74 -14.28 -8.98 -2.24
C VAL A 74 -14.96 -9.33 -3.57
N MET A 75 -15.18 -8.35 -4.44
CA MET A 75 -15.72 -8.55 -5.77
C MET A 75 -14.83 -9.46 -6.62
N ASP A 76 -13.52 -9.20 -6.64
CA ASP A 76 -12.54 -10.02 -7.36
C ASP A 76 -12.56 -11.47 -6.88
N LYS A 77 -12.65 -11.67 -5.55
CA LYS A 77 -12.74 -13.00 -4.95
C LYS A 77 -14.02 -13.73 -5.36
N LEU A 78 -15.16 -13.06 -5.31
CA LEU A 78 -16.45 -13.63 -5.73
C LEU A 78 -16.45 -14.02 -7.22
N VAL A 79 -15.89 -13.15 -8.08
CA VAL A 79 -15.76 -13.43 -9.51
C VAL A 79 -14.82 -14.62 -9.75
N ALA A 80 -13.70 -14.69 -9.03
CA ALA A 80 -12.76 -15.81 -9.11
C ALA A 80 -13.41 -17.13 -8.67
N GLU A 81 -14.15 -17.14 -7.56
CA GLU A 81 -14.88 -18.31 -7.08
C GLU A 81 -15.91 -18.80 -8.12
N LYS A 82 -16.70 -17.89 -8.70
CA LYS A 82 -17.65 -18.23 -9.76
C LYS A 82 -16.93 -18.81 -10.99
N LEU A 83 -15.79 -18.23 -11.39
CA LEU A 83 -14.98 -18.74 -12.48
C LEU A 83 -14.46 -20.16 -12.20
N HIS A 84 -13.96 -20.43 -11.00
CA HIS A 84 -13.50 -21.77 -10.61
C HIS A 84 -14.63 -22.81 -10.65
N GLN A 85 -15.83 -22.45 -10.21
CA GLN A 85 -17.01 -23.32 -10.34
C GLN A 85 -17.37 -23.60 -11.81
N CYS A 86 -17.26 -22.60 -12.69
CA CYS A 86 -17.49 -22.77 -14.12
C CYS A 86 -16.42 -23.66 -14.77
N LEU A 87 -15.14 -23.49 -14.40
CA LEU A 87 -14.04 -24.33 -14.87
C LEU A 87 -14.23 -25.79 -14.44
N ALA A 88 -14.73 -26.04 -13.23
CA ALA A 88 -15.01 -27.39 -12.75
C ALA A 88 -16.06 -28.15 -13.58
N GLN A 89 -16.93 -27.44 -14.32
CA GLN A 89 -17.94 -28.04 -15.21
C GLN A 89 -17.40 -28.40 -16.60
N LEU A 90 -16.19 -27.94 -16.94
CA LEU A 90 -15.52 -28.32 -18.18
C LEU A 90 -15.06 -29.78 -18.13
N THR A 91 -14.88 -30.38 -19.31
CA THR A 91 -14.24 -31.70 -19.41
C THR A 91 -12.74 -31.60 -19.08
N LYS A 92 -12.12 -32.73 -18.71
CA LYS A 92 -10.68 -32.77 -18.37
C LYS A 92 -9.79 -32.19 -19.49
N GLU A 93 -10.08 -32.54 -20.75
CA GLU A 93 -9.34 -32.03 -21.91
C GLU A 93 -9.47 -30.50 -22.08
N GLU A 94 -10.68 -29.96 -21.84
CA GLU A 94 -10.94 -28.53 -21.92
C GLU A 94 -10.25 -27.77 -20.78
N GLN A 95 -10.26 -28.33 -19.56
CA GLN A 95 -9.55 -27.76 -18.41
C GLN A 95 -8.03 -27.73 -18.65
N GLU A 96 -7.46 -28.83 -19.14
CA GLU A 96 -6.03 -28.94 -19.44
C GLU A 96 -5.61 -27.94 -20.52
N LEU A 97 -6.42 -27.76 -21.57
CA LEU A 97 -6.17 -26.75 -22.59
C LEU A 97 -6.16 -25.33 -22.00
N ILE A 98 -7.15 -24.97 -21.17
CA ILE A 98 -7.21 -23.65 -20.54
C ILE A 98 -6.05 -23.45 -19.56
N PHE A 99 -5.70 -24.47 -18.78
CA PHE A 99 -4.57 -24.42 -17.86
C PHE A 99 -3.25 -24.15 -18.60
N THR A 100 -3.01 -24.88 -19.69
CA THR A 100 -1.80 -24.74 -20.50
C THR A 100 -1.69 -23.35 -21.15
N LEU A 101 -2.82 -22.81 -21.64
CA LEU A 101 -2.82 -21.51 -22.33
C LEU A 101 -2.71 -20.32 -21.36
N PHE A 102 -3.41 -20.35 -20.23
CA PHE A 102 -3.54 -19.18 -19.35
C PHE A 102 -2.71 -19.25 -18.07
N PHE A 103 -2.51 -20.43 -17.49
CA PHE A 103 -1.71 -20.57 -16.25
C PHE A 103 -0.24 -20.87 -16.56
N GLN A 104 0.05 -21.66 -17.59
CA GLN A 104 1.41 -21.91 -18.05
C GLN A 104 1.90 -20.91 -19.11
N ASN A 105 1.05 -19.97 -19.52
CA ASN A 105 1.36 -18.93 -20.53
C ASN A 105 1.92 -19.47 -21.85
N LYS A 106 1.51 -20.68 -22.28
CA LYS A 106 1.94 -21.24 -23.56
C LYS A 106 1.13 -20.67 -24.72
N SER A 107 1.80 -20.39 -25.83
CA SER A 107 1.12 -19.99 -27.07
C SER A 107 0.47 -21.20 -27.77
N GLU A 108 -0.56 -20.95 -28.58
CA GLU A 108 -1.20 -21.99 -29.39
C GLU A 108 -0.21 -22.72 -30.32
N HIS A 109 0.84 -22.03 -30.78
CA HIS A 109 1.94 -22.62 -31.55
C HIS A 109 2.78 -23.59 -30.73
N GLN A 110 3.12 -23.25 -29.48
CA GLN A 110 3.85 -24.15 -28.58
C GLN A 110 3.02 -25.40 -28.27
N VAL A 111 1.74 -25.22 -27.93
CA VAL A 111 0.83 -26.34 -27.65
C VAL A 111 0.68 -27.25 -28.88
N SER A 112 0.63 -26.68 -30.09
CA SER A 112 0.60 -27.42 -31.35
C SER A 112 1.85 -28.29 -31.56
N ARG A 113 3.04 -27.75 -31.27
CA ARG A 113 4.31 -28.49 -31.35
C ARG A 113 4.40 -29.62 -30.33
N GLU A 114 3.90 -29.40 -29.10
CA GLU A 114 3.95 -30.40 -28.02
C GLU A 114 2.95 -31.55 -28.23
N THR A 115 1.73 -31.22 -28.69
CA THR A 115 0.64 -32.20 -28.82
C THR A 115 0.55 -32.83 -30.20
N GLY A 116 1.21 -32.25 -31.21
CA GLY A 116 1.08 -32.63 -32.62
C GLY A 116 -0.27 -32.23 -33.25
N ILE A 117 -1.15 -31.57 -32.49
CA ILE A 117 -2.46 -31.12 -32.97
C ILE A 117 -2.27 -29.83 -33.78
N ALA A 118 -2.94 -29.72 -34.93
CA ALA A 118 -2.88 -28.51 -35.74
C ALA A 118 -3.36 -27.28 -34.95
N GLN A 119 -2.62 -26.17 -35.04
CA GLN A 119 -2.93 -24.89 -34.37
C GLN A 119 -4.39 -24.46 -34.57
N LYS A 120 -4.93 -24.59 -35.78
CA LYS A 120 -6.32 -24.22 -36.09
C LYS A 120 -7.33 -25.00 -35.25
N THR A 121 -7.06 -26.27 -34.98
CA THR A 121 -7.91 -27.12 -34.12
C THR A 121 -7.83 -26.65 -32.68
N ILE A 122 -6.64 -26.31 -32.18
CA ILE A 122 -6.43 -25.75 -30.83
C ILE A 122 -7.20 -24.43 -30.68
N HIS A 123 -7.07 -23.54 -31.66
CA HIS A 123 -7.80 -22.28 -31.71
C HIS A 123 -9.32 -22.49 -31.63
N ASN A 124 -9.87 -23.37 -32.48
CA ASN A 124 -11.29 -23.68 -32.48
C ASN A 124 -11.77 -24.25 -31.13
N ARG A 125 -10.98 -25.13 -30.51
CA ARG A 125 -11.27 -25.68 -29.18
C ARG A 125 -11.28 -24.57 -28.12
N LYS A 126 -10.24 -23.73 -28.07
CA LYS A 126 -10.14 -22.58 -27.17
C LYS A 126 -11.37 -21.66 -27.30
N VAL A 127 -11.72 -21.26 -28.52
CA VAL A 127 -12.87 -20.37 -28.77
C VAL A 127 -14.17 -21.00 -28.26
N ARG A 128 -14.38 -22.30 -28.50
CA ARG A 128 -15.56 -23.02 -28.00
C ARG A 128 -15.61 -23.06 -26.48
N VAL A 129 -14.49 -23.34 -25.81
CA VAL A 129 -14.41 -23.38 -24.34
C VAL A 129 -14.68 -22.00 -23.74
N LEU A 130 -14.07 -20.95 -24.29
CA LEU A 130 -14.31 -19.57 -23.83
C LEU A 130 -15.76 -19.14 -24.02
N ALA A 131 -16.39 -19.48 -25.15
CA ALA A 131 -17.80 -19.20 -25.38
C ALA A 131 -18.71 -19.94 -24.39
N ARG A 132 -18.35 -21.17 -24.00
CA ARG A 132 -19.06 -21.95 -22.98
C ARG A 132 -18.89 -21.33 -21.59
N LEU A 133 -17.66 -20.97 -21.21
CA LEU A 133 -17.38 -20.30 -19.93
C LEU A 133 -18.13 -18.97 -19.81
N LYS A 134 -18.15 -18.17 -20.88
CA LYS A 134 -18.93 -16.92 -20.91
C LYS A 134 -20.40 -17.15 -20.60
N LYS A 135 -21.02 -18.14 -21.26
CA LYS A 135 -22.42 -18.52 -21.01
C LYS A 135 -22.69 -19.03 -19.60
N LEU A 136 -21.71 -19.67 -18.95
CA LEU A 136 -21.84 -20.14 -17.57
C LEU A 136 -21.71 -19.00 -16.55
N ILE A 137 -20.88 -17.99 -16.85
CA ILE A 137 -20.67 -16.82 -15.98
C ILE A 137 -21.81 -15.81 -16.09
N GLU A 138 -22.38 -15.63 -17.28
CA GLU A 138 -23.55 -14.75 -17.51
C GLU A 138 -24.87 -15.35 -17.01
N LYS A 139 -24.86 -16.64 -16.64
CA LYS A 139 -25.98 -17.33 -16.01
C LYS A 139 -26.03 -17.07 -14.51
#